data_AF-A0A950KNU6-F1
#
_entry.id   AF-A0A950KNU6-F1
#
_cell.length_a   1.000
_cell.length_b   1.000
_cell.length_c   1.000
_cell.angle_alpha   90.00
_cell.angle_beta   90.00
_cell.angle_gamma   90.00
#
_symmetry.space_group_name_H-M   'P 1'
#
loop_
_entity.id
_entity.type
_entity.pdbx_description
1 polymer ?
#
loop_
_entity_poly.entity_id
_entity_poly.type
_entity_poly.pdbx_seq_one_letter_code
_entity_poly.pdbx_strand_id
1 'polypeptide(L)'
;MSLYPFCRLTGPANVLVMPALHSAHIASHLVQQLGDGVTIGPILMGLSKPAQVVQMSASLSEILNMAAIAAFAALQEKEAKVLPANAKKKAKG
;
A
#
# COMPACT_ATOMS: atom_id res chain seq x y z
N MET A 1 2.42 -10.65 25.41
CA MET A 1 1.40 -11.14 24.46
C MET A 1 0.27 -11.92 25.15
N SER A 2 -0.11 -11.57 26.39
CA SER A 2 -1.16 -12.31 27.13
C SER A 2 -2.60 -11.96 26.73
N LEU A 3 -2.80 -10.81 26.07
CA LEU A 3 -4.14 -10.33 25.68
C LEU A 3 -4.71 -11.00 24.41
N TYR A 4 -3.86 -11.57 23.55
CA TYR A 4 -4.27 -12.17 22.28
C TYR A 4 -3.51 -13.48 22.01
N PRO A 5 -3.92 -14.60 22.62
CA PRO A 5 -3.21 -15.88 22.56
C PRO A 5 -3.25 -16.55 21.17
N PHE A 6 -4.12 -16.09 20.26
CA PHE A 6 -4.23 -16.55 18.88
C PHE A 6 -3.49 -15.67 17.86
N CYS A 7 -2.80 -14.62 18.33
CA CYS A 7 -2.09 -13.71 17.43
C CYS A 7 -0.88 -14.42 16.82
N ARG A 8 -0.82 -14.49 15.49
CA ARG A 8 0.31 -15.09 14.74
C ARG A 8 1.51 -14.14 14.59
N LEU A 9 1.39 -12.90 15.08
CA LEU A 9 2.46 -11.92 15.01
C LEU A 9 3.55 -12.26 16.03
N THR A 10 4.80 -12.35 15.57
CA THR A 10 5.97 -12.61 16.42
C THR A 10 6.58 -11.32 16.98
N GLY A 11 6.17 -10.15 16.47
CA GLY A 11 6.67 -8.85 16.88
C GLY A 11 5.62 -7.74 16.78
N PRO A 12 6.02 -6.47 16.98
CA PRO A 12 5.12 -5.33 16.84
C PRO A 12 4.47 -5.26 15.46
N ALA A 13 3.20 -4.89 15.40
CA ALA A 13 2.49 -4.74 14.14
C ALA A 13 3.00 -3.50 13.38
N ASN A 14 3.28 -3.67 12.09
CA ASN A 14 3.68 -2.61 11.17
C ASN A 14 2.55 -2.17 10.23
N VAL A 15 1.53 -3.02 10.04
CA VAL A 15 0.35 -2.74 9.21
C VAL A 15 -0.87 -2.70 10.10
N LEU A 16 -1.59 -1.57 10.04
CA LEU A 16 -2.76 -1.29 10.85
C LEU A 16 -3.99 -1.26 9.95
N VAL A 17 -4.81 -2.30 10.02
CA VAL A 17 -6.09 -2.37 9.29
C VAL A 17 -7.18 -1.82 10.19
N MET A 18 -7.90 -0.81 9.68
CA MET A 18 -8.95 -0.11 10.44
C MET A 18 -10.33 -0.67 10.08
N PRO A 19 -11.27 -0.74 11.04
CA PRO A 19 -12.58 -1.36 10.82
C PRO A 19 -13.54 -0.49 9.98
N ALA A 20 -13.35 0.82 9.94
CA ALA A 20 -14.20 1.76 9.23
C ALA A 20 -13.39 2.96 8.68
N LEU A 21 -13.93 3.61 7.64
CA LEU A 21 -13.30 4.77 6.99
C LEU A 21 -13.07 5.94 7.94
N HIS A 22 -14.03 6.24 8.81
CA HIS A 22 -13.90 7.34 9.78
C HIS A 22 -12.79 7.06 10.80
N SER A 23 -12.70 5.82 11.29
CA SER A 23 -11.62 5.40 12.19
C SER A 23 -10.26 5.48 11.50
N ALA A 24 -10.18 5.05 10.24
CA ALA A 24 -8.96 5.15 9.45
C ALA A 24 -8.52 6.61 9.27
N HIS A 25 -9.46 7.49 8.89
CA HIS A 25 -9.17 8.89 8.66
C HIS A 25 -8.71 9.60 9.95
N ILE A 26 -9.44 9.42 11.06
CA ILE A 26 -9.06 9.99 12.36
C ILE A 26 -7.70 9.47 12.81
N ALA A 27 -7.49 8.15 12.75
CA ALA A 27 -6.23 7.54 13.20
C ALA A 27 -5.04 8.02 12.36
N SER A 28 -5.16 8.08 11.03
CA SER A 28 -4.09 8.58 10.16
C SER A 28 -3.74 10.04 10.46
N HIS A 29 -4.73 10.90 10.69
CA HIS A 29 -4.48 12.29 11.10
C HIS A 29 -3.87 12.39 12.49
N LEU A 30 -4.31 11.58 13.46
CA LEU A 30 -3.69 11.54 14.78
C LEU A 30 -2.22 11.13 14.70
N VAL A 31 -1.91 10.09 13.93
CA VAL A 31 -0.52 9.64 13.73
C VAL A 31 0.32 10.70 13.01
N GLN A 32 -0.26 11.44 12.06
CA GLN A 32 0.42 12.58 11.41
C GLN A 32 0.76 13.72 12.38
N GLN A 33 -0.11 14.00 13.36
CA GLN A 33 0.07 15.10 14.29
C GLN A 33 0.94 14.72 15.50
N LEU A 34 0.78 13.50 16.02
CA LEU A 34 1.49 13.01 17.20
C LEU A 34 2.80 12.30 16.86
N GLY A 35 2.92 11.78 15.63
CA GLY A 35 4.12 11.08 15.18
C GLY A 35 5.10 12.04 14.52
N ASP A 36 6.38 11.93 14.89
CA ASP A 36 7.50 12.64 14.23
C ASP A 36 7.83 12.08 12.82
N GLY A 37 6.91 11.34 12.20
CA GLY A 37 7.11 10.64 10.94
C GLY A 37 6.58 11.42 9.74
N VAL A 38 7.28 11.32 8.62
CA VAL A 38 6.77 11.84 7.33
C VAL A 38 5.63 10.95 6.87
N THR A 39 4.45 11.53 6.67
CA THR A 39 3.31 10.80 6.14
C THR A 39 3.22 10.95 4.63
N ILE A 40 3.14 9.82 3.95
CA ILE A 40 3.02 9.74 2.49
C ILE A 40 1.65 9.15 2.17
N GLY A 41 0.79 9.90 1.49
CA GLY A 41 -0.53 9.39 1.07
C GLY A 41 -1.53 10.47 0.65
N PRO A 42 -2.75 10.07 0.25
CA PRO A 42 -3.29 8.70 0.20
C PRO A 42 -2.75 7.89 -0.99
N ILE A 43 -2.46 6.60 -0.78
CA ILE A 43 -2.03 5.68 -1.85
C ILE A 43 -3.21 4.80 -2.23
N LEU A 44 -3.60 4.85 -3.51
CA LEU A 44 -4.63 3.99 -4.06
C LEU A 44 -4.02 2.63 -4.47
N MET A 45 -4.67 1.55 -4.06
CA MET A 45 -4.28 0.18 -4.37
C MET A 45 -5.49 -0.63 -4.85
N GLY A 46 -5.27 -1.65 -5.68
CA GLY A 46 -6.32 -2.57 -6.16
C GLY A 46 -7.08 -2.13 -7.43
N LEU A 47 -6.63 -1.08 -8.11
CA LEU A 47 -7.15 -0.68 -9.42
C LEU A 47 -6.59 -1.56 -10.54
N SER A 48 -7.29 -1.70 -11.67
CA SER A 48 -6.82 -2.48 -12.85
C SER A 48 -5.66 -1.84 -13.62
N LYS A 49 -5.43 -0.55 -13.36
CA LYS A 49 -4.29 0.22 -13.84
C LYS A 49 -3.87 1.14 -12.69
N PRO A 50 -2.57 1.40 -12.51
CA PRO A 50 -2.08 2.24 -11.43
C PRO A 50 -2.46 3.70 -11.69
N ALA A 51 -3.17 4.28 -10.75
CA ALA A 51 -3.49 5.70 -10.72
C ALA A 51 -3.33 6.19 -9.29
N GLN A 52 -2.73 7.38 -9.12
CA GLN A 52 -2.58 8.04 -7.82
C GLN A 52 -3.20 9.43 -7.92
N VAL A 53 -3.92 9.82 -6.88
CA VAL A 53 -4.60 11.12 -6.79
C VAL A 53 -3.88 11.97 -5.77
N VAL A 54 -3.49 13.18 -6.18
CA VAL A 54 -2.82 14.15 -5.32
C VAL A 54 -3.73 15.34 -5.05
N GLN A 55 -3.56 15.95 -3.88
CA GLN A 55 -4.22 17.21 -3.53
C GLN A 55 -3.69 18.34 -4.41
N MET A 56 -4.53 19.31 -4.77
CA MET A 56 -4.12 20.46 -5.59
C MET A 56 -3.10 21.36 -4.90
N SER A 57 -3.07 21.33 -3.56
CA SER A 57 -2.12 22.07 -2.72
C SER A 57 -0.84 21.28 -2.41
N ALA A 58 -0.60 20.15 -3.07
CA ALA A 58 0.57 19.31 -2.81
C ALA A 58 1.87 19.99 -3.28
N SER A 59 2.94 19.76 -2.51
CA SER A 59 4.29 20.19 -2.84
C SER A 59 4.86 19.40 -4.02
N LEU A 60 5.87 19.97 -4.69
CA LEU A 60 6.56 19.30 -5.80
C LEU A 60 7.11 17.92 -5.38
N SER A 61 7.66 17.82 -4.17
CA SER A 61 8.21 16.57 -3.64
C SER A 61 7.13 15.49 -3.48
N GLU A 62 5.93 15.86 -3.02
CA GLU A 62 4.80 14.92 -2.92
C GLU A 62 4.33 14.45 -4.29
N ILE A 63 4.27 15.35 -5.28
CA ILE A 63 3.91 15.00 -6.66
C ILE A 63 4.92 14.00 -7.24
N LEU A 64 6.22 14.27 -7.06
CA LEU A 64 7.28 13.37 -7.54
C LEU A 64 7.23 12.01 -6.83
N ASN A 65 7.01 11.98 -5.52
CA ASN A 65 6.86 10.75 -4.76
C ASN A 65 5.66 9.92 -5.24
N MET A 66 4.51 10.56 -5.48
CA MET A 66 3.30 9.88 -5.95
C MET A 66 3.46 9.37 -7.39
N ALA A 67 4.12 10.14 -8.25
CA ALA A 67 4.45 9.71 -9.61
C ALA A 67 5.40 8.50 -9.61
N ALA A 68 6.43 8.51 -8.76
CA ALA A 68 7.35 7.39 -8.59
C ALA A 68 6.64 6.13 -8.10
N ILE A 69 5.76 6.25 -7.10
CA ILE A 69 4.95 5.13 -6.59
C ILE A 69 4.03 4.58 -7.69
N ALA A 70 3.37 5.46 -8.46
CA ALA A 70 2.51 5.04 -9.57
C ALA A 70 3.27 4.30 -10.67
N ALA A 71 4.45 4.80 -11.05
CA ALA A 71 5.32 4.17 -12.03
C ALA A 71 5.81 2.80 -11.54
N PHE A 72 6.20 2.69 -10.28
CA PHE A 72 6.60 1.43 -9.67
C PHE A 72 5.46 0.40 -9.65
N ALA A 73 4.24 0.82 -9.30
CA ALA A 73 3.06 -0.05 -9.36
C ALA A 73 2.78 -0.55 -10.79
N ALA A 74 2.99 0.30 -11.81
CA ALA A 74 2.85 -0.09 -13.23
C ALA A 74 3.88 -1.14 -13.67
N LEU A 75 5.10 -1.02 -13.16
CA LEU A 75 6.16 -2.00 -13.42
C LEU A 75 5.84 -3.35 -12.77
N GLN A 76 5.36 -3.34 -11.52
CA GLN A 76 4.94 -4.57 -10.83
C GLN A 76 3.75 -5.25 -11.51
N GLU A 77 2.77 -4.50 -12.03
CA GLU A 77 1.69 -5.10 -12.84
C GLU A 77 2.21 -5.73 -14.13
N LYS A 78 3.22 -5.13 -14.78
CA LYS A 78 3.87 -5.75 -15.93
C LYS A 78 4.57 -7.04 -15.53
N GLU A 79 5.29 -7.08 -14.42
CA GLU A 79 5.94 -8.31 -13.94
C GLU A 79 4.93 -9.40 -13.53
N ALA A 80 3.84 -9.03 -12.85
CA ALA A 80 2.77 -9.95 -12.47
C ALA A 80 2.02 -10.51 -13.69
N LYS A 81 1.90 -9.74 -14.79
CA LYS A 81 1.31 -10.19 -16.06
C LYS A 81 2.26 -11.04 -16.91
N VAL A 82 3.58 -11.00 -16.65
CA VAL A 82 4.58 -11.85 -17.31
C VAL A 82 4.67 -13.24 -16.68
N LEU A 83 4.18 -13.46 -15.45
CA LEU A 83 4.29 -14.72 -14.71
C LEU A 83 3.09 -15.74 -14.75
N PRO A 84 2.15 -15.70 -15.71
CA PRO A 84 1.30 -16.87 -15.97
C PRO A 84 1.25 -17.28 -17.45
N ALA A 85 2.40 -17.45 -18.12
CA ALA A 85 2.42 -18.01 -19.48
C ALA A 85 3.24 -19.30 -19.65
N ASN A 86 4.15 -19.67 -18.73
CA ASN A 86 5.10 -20.78 -18.96
C ASN A 86 4.94 -22.03 -18.07
N ALA A 87 3.90 -22.16 -17.24
CA ALA A 87 3.71 -23.34 -16.38
C ALA A 87 2.80 -24.45 -16.97
N LYS A 88 2.12 -24.25 -18.12
CA LYS A 88 1.18 -25.25 -18.68
C LYS A 88 1.76 -26.19 -19.75
N LYS A 89 3.06 -26.13 -20.06
CA LYS A 89 3.66 -26.93 -21.16
C LYS A 89 4.56 -28.10 -20.72
N LYS A 90 4.64 -28.43 -19.43
CA LYS A 90 5.55 -29.47 -18.90
C LYS A 90 4.90 -30.60 -18.08
N ALA A 91 3.62 -30.91 -18.35
CA ALA A 91 2.91 -32.05 -17.73
C ALA A 91 2.24 -33.00 -18.74
N LYS A 92 2.64 -32.95 -20.02
CA LYS A 92 2.20 -33.91 -21.04
C LYS A 92 3.33 -34.15 -22.03
N GLY A 93 4.17 -35.13 -21.70
CA GLY A 93 5.32 -35.61 -22.46
C GLY A 93 5.91 -36.78 -21.71
#